data_AF-A0A355BNW4-F1
#
_entry.id   AF-A0A355BNW4-F1
#
_cell.length_a   1.000
_cell.length_b   1.000
_cell.length_c   1.000
_cell.angle_alpha   90.00
_cell.angle_beta   90.00
_cell.angle_gamma   90.00
#
_symmetry.space_group_name_H-M   'P 1'
#
loop_
_entity.id
_entity.type
_entity.pdbx_description
1 polymer ?
#
loop_
_entity_poly.entity_id
_entity_poly.type
_entity_poly.pdbx_seq_one_letter_code
_entity_poly.pdbx_strand_id
1 'polypeptide(L)'
;MTLLDKAKDVWEVEIEKDYGEDIGLVFEHPTIAPLYKCKNNCLFCFVAQLPPGVRHTLCIKDDDYRLSSLHGSFITLTNLLDADWQRLLTMRPSPLYVSVHTTNGSLRQKMMRNPRAGAILEQLQILAAHHIEIHCQVVLVPDLNDGAELDRTIT
;
A
#
# COMPACT_ATOMS: atom_id res chain seq x y z
N MET A 1 -34.65 -1.11 0.08
CA MET A 1 -33.23 -0.68 0.07
C MET A 1 -33.16 0.70 -0.57
N THR A 2 -32.31 1.59 -0.06
CA THR A 2 -32.12 2.93 -0.62
C THR A 2 -30.84 2.96 -1.44
N LEU A 3 -30.93 3.33 -2.71
CA LEU A 3 -29.80 3.53 -3.62
C LEU A 3 -29.60 5.03 -3.87
N LEU A 4 -28.35 5.44 -4.05
CA LEU A 4 -27.99 6.79 -4.47
C LEU A 4 -27.25 6.68 -5.79
N ASP A 5 -27.72 7.36 -6.83
CA ASP A 5 -27.04 7.33 -8.11
C ASP A 5 -25.91 8.39 -8.23
N LYS A 6 -25.27 8.46 -9.40
CA LYS A 6 -24.18 9.42 -9.66
C LYS A 6 -24.63 10.88 -9.66
N ALA A 7 -25.90 11.16 -9.93
CA ALA A 7 -26.49 12.49 -9.86
C ALA A 7 -26.91 12.87 -8.43
N LYS A 8 -26.79 11.93 -7.47
CA LYS A 8 -27.27 12.01 -6.09
C LYS A 8 -28.79 11.93 -5.96
N ASP A 9 -29.46 11.36 -6.94
CA ASP A 9 -30.87 11.04 -6.82
C ASP A 9 -31.03 9.79 -5.95
N VAL A 10 -32.04 9.84 -5.08
CA VAL A 10 -32.35 8.78 -4.12
C VAL A 10 -33.43 7.88 -4.72
N TRP A 11 -33.15 6.58 -4.75
CA TRP A 11 -34.05 5.57 -5.25
C TRP A 11 -34.42 4.60 -4.14
N GLU A 12 -35.71 4.37 -3.94
CA GLU A 12 -36.19 3.28 -3.09
C GLU A 12 -36.49 2.08 -3.98
N VAL A 13 -35.82 0.96 -3.69
CA VAL A 13 -35.99 -0.29 -4.43
C VAL A 13 -36.32 -1.43 -3.49
N GLU A 14 -37.26 -2.26 -3.90
CA GLU A 14 -37.55 -3.54 -3.29
C GLU A 14 -36.87 -4.63 -4.12
N ILE A 15 -36.18 -5.56 -3.45
CA ILE A 15 -35.48 -6.66 -4.08
C ILE A 15 -36.10 -7.94 -3.54
N GLU A 16 -36.71 -8.73 -4.42
CA GLU A 16 -37.08 -10.10 -4.15
C GLU A 16 -35.92 -11.01 -4.51
N LYS A 17 -35.59 -11.97 -3.64
CA LYS A 17 -34.47 -12.88 -3.81
C LYS A 17 -34.75 -14.20 -3.11
N ASP A 18 -34.36 -15.31 -3.74
CA ASP A 18 -34.43 -16.62 -3.10
C ASP A 18 -33.36 -16.79 -2.01
N TYR A 19 -33.59 -17.76 -1.12
CA TYR A 19 -32.64 -18.06 -0.06
C TYR A 19 -31.31 -18.56 -0.64
N GLY A 20 -30.22 -17.86 -0.33
CA GLY A 20 -28.85 -18.20 -0.78
C GLY A 20 -28.43 -17.61 -2.12
N GLU A 21 -29.33 -16.97 -2.87
CA GLU A 21 -28.97 -16.26 -4.11
C GLU A 21 -28.11 -15.01 -3.81
N ASP A 22 -27.36 -14.46 -4.77
CA ASP A 22 -26.62 -13.21 -4.56
C ASP A 22 -27.53 -12.01 -4.91
N ILE A 23 -27.46 -10.92 -4.14
CA ILE A 23 -28.18 -9.67 -4.47
C ILE A 23 -27.56 -8.94 -5.68
N GLY A 24 -26.41 -9.41 -6.18
CA GLY A 24 -25.72 -8.83 -7.33
C GLY A 24 -25.02 -7.51 -7.05
N LEU A 25 -24.85 -7.15 -5.77
CA LEU A 25 -24.15 -5.94 -5.35
C LEU A 25 -22.70 -6.29 -5.03
N VAL A 26 -21.77 -5.63 -5.73
CA VAL A 26 -20.33 -5.74 -5.49
C VAL A 26 -19.76 -4.37 -5.19
N PHE A 27 -18.74 -4.32 -4.34
CA PHE A 27 -18.01 -3.08 -4.09
C PHE A 27 -17.27 -2.63 -5.35
N GLU A 28 -17.32 -1.33 -5.66
CA GLU A 28 -16.57 -0.74 -6.79
C GLU A 28 -15.04 -0.88 -6.60
N HIS A 29 -14.60 -0.93 -5.35
CA HIS A 29 -13.20 -1.02 -4.97
C HIS A 29 -12.99 -2.24 -4.07
N PRO A 30 -11.77 -2.81 -4.07
CA PRO A 30 -11.43 -3.90 -3.15
C PRO A 30 -11.42 -3.45 -1.67
N THR A 31 -11.51 -2.15 -1.43
CA THR A 31 -11.60 -1.50 -0.12
C THR A 31 -12.86 -0.63 -0.06
N ILE A 32 -13.34 -0.30 1.15
CA ILE A 32 -14.55 0.53 1.37
C ILE A 32 -14.42 1.95 0.77
N ALA A 33 -13.21 2.40 0.47
CA ALA A 33 -12.93 3.68 -0.17
C ALA A 33 -11.90 3.50 -1.30
N PRO A 34 -11.70 4.50 -2.19
CA PRO A 34 -10.69 4.42 -3.24
C PRO A 34 -9.31 4.04 -2.73
N LEU A 35 -8.52 3.40 -3.59
CA LEU A 35 -7.17 2.94 -3.26
C LEU A 35 -6.22 4.12 -3.00
N TYR A 36 -5.38 3.98 -1.98
CA TYR A 36 -4.22 4.84 -1.80
C TYR A 36 -3.20 4.52 -2.89
N LYS A 37 -2.81 5.56 -3.63
CA LYS A 37 -1.83 5.44 -4.71
C LYS A 37 -0.43 5.68 -4.17
N CYS A 38 0.54 4.97 -4.75
CA CYS A 38 1.95 5.19 -4.52
C CYS A 38 2.36 6.59 -4.95
N LYS A 39 3.17 7.26 -4.12
CA LYS A 39 3.71 8.61 -4.38
C LYS A 39 5.21 8.58 -4.75
N ASN A 40 5.77 7.40 -4.97
CA ASN A 40 7.18 7.22 -5.27
C ASN A 40 7.45 7.15 -6.77
N ASN A 41 8.68 7.52 -7.15
CA ASN A 41 9.18 7.38 -8.52
C ASN A 41 10.48 6.56 -8.51
N CYS A 42 10.40 5.36 -7.94
CA CYS A 42 11.56 4.51 -7.70
C CYS A 42 12.31 4.18 -8.99
N LEU A 43 13.64 4.12 -8.90
CA LEU A 43 14.53 3.74 -10.00
C LEU A 43 14.18 2.35 -10.58
N PHE A 44 13.68 1.47 -9.73
CA PHE A 44 13.34 0.06 -10.00
C PHE A 44 11.82 -0.18 -10.07
N CYS A 45 11.01 0.85 -10.28
CA CYS A 45 9.55 0.72 -10.26
C CYS A 45 9.04 -0.15 -11.43
N PHE A 46 8.62 -1.39 -11.13
CA PHE A 46 8.07 -2.33 -12.11
C PHE A 46 6.94 -1.72 -12.95
N VAL A 47 5.96 -1.08 -12.30
CA VAL A 47 4.80 -0.48 -12.99
C VAL A 47 5.22 0.64 -13.95
N ALA A 48 6.28 1.40 -13.63
CA ALA A 48 6.79 2.45 -14.51
C ALA A 48 7.54 1.90 -15.73
N GLN A 49 7.95 0.63 -15.70
CA GLN A 49 8.69 -0.05 -16.76
C GLN A 49 7.79 -0.91 -17.64
N LEU A 50 6.47 -0.91 -17.43
CA LEU A 50 5.53 -1.66 -18.25
C LEU A 50 5.50 -1.12 -19.70
N PRO A 51 5.37 -2.01 -20.71
CA PRO A 51 5.29 -1.60 -22.10
C PRO A 51 3.97 -0.85 -22.39
N PRO A 52 3.92 -0.05 -23.48
CA PRO A 52 2.68 0.59 -23.91
C PRO A 52 1.64 -0.46 -24.32
N GLY A 53 0.36 -0.11 -24.19
CA GLY A 53 -0.76 -0.98 -24.58
C GLY A 53 -1.20 -2.00 -23.53
N VAL A 54 -0.60 -2.02 -22.33
CA VAL A 54 -1.08 -2.84 -21.22
C VAL A 54 -2.44 -2.34 -20.69
N ARG A 55 -3.22 -3.26 -20.12
CA ARG A 55 -4.51 -2.93 -19.48
C ARG A 55 -4.30 -1.86 -18.40
N HIS A 56 -5.10 -0.78 -18.44
CA HIS A 56 -4.96 0.36 -17.52
C HIS A 56 -4.89 -0.04 -16.04
N THR A 57 -5.61 -1.08 -15.62
CA THR A 57 -5.58 -1.55 -14.23
C THR A 57 -4.21 -2.03 -13.78
N LEU A 58 -3.34 -2.50 -14.70
CA LEU A 58 -1.96 -2.92 -14.42
C LEU A 58 -1.01 -1.73 -14.24
N CYS A 59 -1.42 -0.54 -14.70
CA CYS A 59 -0.65 0.70 -14.55
C CYS A 59 -0.91 1.40 -13.21
N ILE A 60 -1.83 0.89 -12.40
CA ILE A 60 -2.15 1.47 -11.10
C ILE A 60 -1.05 1.06 -10.12
N LYS A 61 -0.35 2.06 -9.57
CA LYS A 61 0.60 1.87 -8.47
C LYS A 61 -0.16 1.94 -7.15
N ASP A 62 -0.54 0.81 -6.59
CA ASP A 62 -1.07 0.74 -5.24
C ASP A 62 0.04 0.90 -4.21
N ASP A 63 -0.31 1.49 -3.07
CA ASP A 63 0.55 1.62 -1.88
C ASP A 63 -0.40 1.74 -0.67
N ASP A 64 -1.36 0.82 -0.59
CA ASP A 64 -2.49 0.90 0.32
C ASP A 64 -2.28 -0.03 1.52
N TYR A 65 -2.10 0.56 2.71
CA TYR A 65 -1.83 -0.21 3.93
C TYR A 65 -2.95 -1.17 4.30
N ARG A 66 -4.20 -0.91 3.86
CA ARG A 66 -5.34 -1.78 4.10
C ARG A 66 -5.18 -3.10 3.35
N LEU A 67 -4.67 -3.04 2.12
CA LEU A 67 -4.40 -4.22 1.30
C LEU A 67 -3.15 -4.98 1.77
N SER A 68 -2.26 -4.33 2.52
CA SER A 68 -1.05 -4.99 3.01
C SER A 68 -1.37 -6.17 3.93
N SER A 69 -2.19 -5.94 4.96
CA SER A 69 -2.60 -7.02 5.86
C SER A 69 -3.65 -7.94 5.25
N LEU A 70 -4.53 -7.44 4.39
CA LEU A 70 -5.60 -8.26 3.78
C LEU A 70 -5.08 -9.21 2.70
N HIS A 71 -4.22 -8.72 1.81
CA HIS A 71 -3.83 -9.42 0.57
C HIS A 71 -2.31 -9.59 0.42
N GLY A 72 -1.51 -9.16 1.40
CA GLY A 72 -0.05 -9.29 1.34
C GLY A 72 0.65 -8.27 0.42
N SER A 73 -0.03 -7.18 0.05
CA SER A 73 0.57 -6.13 -0.78
C SER A 73 1.69 -5.39 -0.04
N PHE A 74 2.83 -5.23 -0.70
CA PHE A 74 3.94 -4.47 -0.14
C PHE A 74 3.71 -2.97 -0.22
N ILE A 75 3.87 -2.28 0.91
CA ILE A 75 3.69 -0.83 1.04
C ILE A 75 5.00 -0.13 1.41
N THR A 76 5.07 1.16 1.11
CA THR A 76 6.27 1.97 1.31
C THR A 76 6.22 2.87 2.55
N LEU A 77 5.02 3.02 3.14
CA LEU A 77 4.67 3.94 4.25
C LEU A 77 4.80 5.43 3.91
N THR A 78 5.21 5.78 2.69
CA THR A 78 5.53 7.17 2.31
C THR A 78 4.32 8.03 1.98
N ASN A 79 3.16 7.41 1.78
CA ASN A 79 1.91 8.07 1.42
C ASN A 79 0.91 8.20 2.59
N LEU A 80 1.25 7.66 3.76
CA LEU A 80 0.43 7.73 4.97
C LEU A 80 0.37 9.16 5.51
N LEU A 81 -0.84 9.58 5.91
CA LEU A 81 -1.08 10.80 6.67
C LEU A 81 -1.16 10.49 8.17
N ASP A 82 -1.15 11.52 9.01
CA ASP A 82 -1.21 11.35 10.47
C ASP A 82 -2.45 10.56 10.91
N ALA A 83 -3.60 10.81 10.27
CA ALA A 83 -4.83 10.05 10.52
C ALA A 83 -4.70 8.56 10.14
N ASP A 84 -3.94 8.26 9.08
CA ASP A 84 -3.69 6.87 8.67
C ASP A 84 -2.77 6.18 9.69
N TRP A 85 -1.72 6.87 10.15
CA TRP A 85 -0.84 6.39 11.23
C TRP A 85 -1.62 6.10 12.51
N GLN A 86 -2.44 7.05 12.97
CA GLN A 86 -3.27 6.85 14.16
C GLN A 86 -4.18 5.62 14.02
N ARG A 87 -4.83 5.46 12.86
CA ARG A 87 -5.67 4.30 12.59
C ARG A 87 -4.86 3.00 12.58
N LEU A 88 -3.72 2.99 11.91
CA LEU A 88 -2.85 1.82 11.79
C LEU A 88 -2.33 1.37 13.16
N LEU A 89 -1.88 2.30 14.02
CA LEU A 89 -1.38 2.02 15.37
C LEU A 89 -2.48 1.61 16.37
N THR A 90 -3.72 2.05 16.12
CA THR A 90 -4.89 1.67 16.92
C THR A 90 -5.40 0.29 16.54
N MET A 91 -5.57 0.04 15.24
CA MET A 91 -6.13 -1.23 14.73
C MET A 91 -5.11 -2.37 14.73
N ARG A 92 -3.82 -2.05 14.62
CA ARG A 92 -2.69 -3.00 14.60
C ARG A 92 -2.86 -4.16 13.60
N PRO A 93 -3.26 -3.87 12.34
CA PRO A 93 -3.40 -4.92 11.33
C PRO A 93 -2.05 -5.60 11.11
N SER A 94 -2.02 -6.92 11.14
CA SER A 94 -0.79 -7.71 11.09
C SER A 94 -0.97 -8.97 10.22
N PRO A 95 0.07 -9.42 9.49
CA PRO A 95 1.33 -8.72 9.26
C PRO A 95 1.17 -7.55 8.26
N LEU A 96 2.06 -6.55 8.36
CA LEU A 96 2.27 -5.55 7.32
C LEU A 96 3.47 -5.91 6.47
N TYR A 97 3.31 -5.85 5.15
CA TYR A 97 4.37 -6.13 4.18
C TYR A 97 5.01 -4.82 3.77
N VAL A 98 6.25 -4.55 4.16
CA VAL A 98 6.90 -3.25 4.01
C VAL A 98 8.10 -3.33 3.08
N SER A 99 8.10 -2.50 2.04
CA SER A 99 9.22 -2.31 1.12
C SER A 99 10.27 -1.38 1.74
N VAL A 100 11.29 -1.99 2.35
CA VAL A 100 12.37 -1.28 3.05
C VAL A 100 13.43 -0.82 2.06
N HIS A 101 13.92 -1.73 1.20
CA HIS A 101 15.01 -1.53 0.23
C HIS A 101 16.39 -1.16 0.80
N THR A 102 16.47 -0.31 1.82
CA THR A 102 17.69 -0.02 2.58
C THR A 102 17.32 0.67 3.90
N THR A 103 18.09 0.44 4.96
CA THR A 103 17.97 1.18 6.24
C THR A 103 18.68 2.53 6.22
N ASN A 104 19.47 2.83 5.17
CA ASN A 104 20.09 4.13 4.95
C ASN A 104 19.06 5.13 4.39
N GLY A 105 18.58 6.05 5.23
CA GLY A 105 17.51 6.99 4.88
C GLY A 105 17.81 7.86 3.65
N SER A 106 19.03 8.38 3.51
CA SER A 106 19.42 9.21 2.37
C SER A 106 19.48 8.40 1.07
N LEU A 107 19.98 7.16 1.14
CA LEU A 107 19.98 6.25 0.01
C LEU A 107 18.55 5.86 -0.38
N ARG A 108 17.68 5.56 0.58
CA ARG A 108 16.26 5.25 0.34
C ARG A 108 15.53 6.39 -0.36
N GLN A 109 15.75 7.63 0.08
CA GLN A 109 15.21 8.83 -0.59
C GLN A 109 15.67 8.93 -2.06
N LYS A 110 16.96 8.70 -2.33
CA LYS A 110 17.52 8.71 -3.68
C LYS A 110 16.92 7.59 -4.55
N MET A 111 16.83 6.38 -4.01
CA MET A 111 16.32 5.20 -4.70
C MET A 111 14.82 5.28 -5.03
N MET A 112 14.03 5.88 -4.15
CA MET A 112 12.58 6.03 -4.31
C MET A 112 12.18 7.37 -4.96
N ARG A 113 13.14 8.29 -5.10
CA ARG A 113 12.95 9.68 -5.52
C ARG A 113 11.83 10.37 -4.72
N ASN A 114 11.83 10.14 -3.41
CA ASN A 114 10.83 10.69 -2.49
C ASN A 114 11.51 11.19 -1.20
N PRO A 115 11.44 12.49 -0.87
CA PRO A 115 12.06 13.04 0.34
C PRO A 115 11.46 12.47 1.63
N ARG A 116 10.22 11.95 1.62
CA ARG A 116 9.61 11.33 2.81
C ARG A 116 10.09 9.91 3.08
N ALA A 117 10.82 9.30 2.16
CA ALA A 117 11.24 7.90 2.29
C ALA A 117 12.38 7.67 3.31
N GLY A 118 12.99 8.72 3.85
CA GLY A 118 14.16 8.58 4.73
C GLY A 118 13.85 8.02 6.13
N ALA A 119 12.60 8.06 6.58
CA ALA A 119 12.20 7.74 7.95
C ALA A 119 11.97 6.24 8.23
N ILE A 120 12.43 5.34 7.35
CA ILE A 120 12.02 3.92 7.40
C ILE A 120 12.36 3.22 8.72
N LEU A 121 13.56 3.44 9.29
CA LEU A 121 13.95 2.82 10.54
C LEU A 121 13.08 3.28 11.72
N GLU A 122 12.83 4.59 11.82
CA GLU A 122 11.95 5.16 12.83
C GLU A 122 10.53 4.60 12.70
N GLN A 123 10.02 4.53 11.47
CA GLN A 123 8.70 3.96 11.17
C GLN A 123 8.60 2.49 11.58
N LEU A 124 9.60 1.67 11.24
CA LEU A 124 9.63 0.25 11.65
C LEU A 124 9.68 0.09 13.17
N GLN A 125 10.44 0.95 13.87
CA GLN A 125 10.50 0.96 15.33
C GLN A 125 9.14 1.32 15.95
N ILE A 126 8.45 2.32 15.42
CA ILE A 126 7.10 2.71 15.87
C ILE A 126 6.13 1.53 15.68
N LEU A 127 6.13 0.91 14.50
CA LEU A 127 5.27 -0.25 14.21
C LEU A 127 5.54 -1.42 15.18
N ALA A 128 6.82 -1.76 15.38
CA ALA A 128 7.24 -2.82 16.29
C ALA A 128 6.86 -2.53 17.75
N ALA A 129 7.02 -1.28 18.20
CA ALA A 129 6.63 -0.83 19.54
C ALA A 129 5.12 -0.96 19.79
N HIS A 130 4.31 -0.90 18.73
CA HIS A 130 2.87 -1.12 18.77
C HIS A 130 2.45 -2.58 18.52
N HIS A 131 3.40 -3.52 18.56
CA HIS A 131 3.16 -4.96 18.36
C HIS A 131 2.55 -5.30 16.99
N ILE A 132 2.90 -4.54 15.95
CA ILE A 132 2.53 -4.86 14.58
C ILE A 132 3.61 -5.77 13.99
N GLU A 133 3.21 -6.93 13.48
CA GLU A 133 4.12 -7.84 12.77
C GLU A 133 4.48 -7.25 11.40
N ILE A 134 5.76 -7.29 11.02
CA ILE A 134 6.25 -6.67 9.79
C ILE A 134 7.03 -7.69 8.98
N HIS A 135 6.67 -7.85 7.71
CA HIS A 135 7.42 -8.61 6.72
C HIS A 135 8.16 -7.62 5.82
N CYS A 136 9.49 -7.60 5.92
CA CYS A 136 10.32 -6.65 5.18
C CYS A 136 10.73 -7.22 3.82
N GLN A 137 10.72 -6.37 2.79
CA GLN A 137 11.27 -6.66 1.47
C GLN A 137 12.39 -5.69 1.10
N VAL A 138 13.43 -6.24 0.48
CA VAL A 138 14.50 -5.49 -0.17
C VAL A 138 14.50 -5.83 -1.65
N VAL A 139 14.56 -4.79 -2.48
CA VAL A 139 14.84 -4.94 -3.92
C VAL A 139 16.29 -4.52 -4.08
N LEU A 140 17.14 -5.46 -4.46
CA LEU A 140 18.56 -5.20 -4.68
C LEU A 140 18.77 -4.55 -6.04
N VAL A 141 19.53 -3.46 -6.03
CA VAL A 141 19.98 -2.73 -7.20
C VAL A 141 21.51 -2.71 -7.14
N PRO A 142 22.20 -3.27 -8.16
CA PRO A 142 23.65 -3.31 -8.19
C PRO A 142 24.27 -1.93 -8.00
N ASP A 143 25.39 -1.89 -7.25
CA ASP A 143 26.19 -0.70 -6.96
C ASP A 143 25.45 0.41 -6.19
N LEU A 144 24.27 0.12 -5.63
CA LEU A 144 23.43 1.08 -4.92
C LEU A 144 23.12 0.66 -3.50
N ASN A 145 22.47 -0.49 -3.32
CA ASN A 145 22.06 -1.01 -2.00
C ASN A 145 22.48 -2.47 -1.78
N ASP A 146 23.51 -2.91 -2.48
CA ASP A 146 24.17 -4.20 -2.30
C ASP A 146 25.43 -4.06 -1.42
N GLY A 147 26.15 -5.17 -1.23
CA GLY A 147 27.38 -5.22 -0.42
C GLY A 147 27.15 -4.69 1.01
N ALA A 148 27.99 -3.73 1.42
CA ALA A 148 27.94 -3.17 2.77
C ALA A 148 26.61 -2.48 3.13
N GLU A 149 25.90 -1.91 2.15
CA GLU A 149 24.58 -1.31 2.38
C GLU A 149 23.49 -2.37 2.59
N LEU A 150 23.62 -3.53 1.93
CA LEU A 150 22.75 -4.67 2.20
C LEU A 150 23.03 -5.24 3.59
N ASP A 151 24.30 -5.48 3.93
CA ASP A 151 24.69 -6.01 5.24
C ASP A 151 24.11 -5.15 6.36
N ARG A 152 24.28 -3.83 6.28
CA ARG A 152 23.66 -2.86 7.19
C ARG A 152 22.13 -2.95 7.25
N THR A 153 21.48 -3.34 6.16
CA THR A 153 20.01 -3.39 6.08
C THR A 153 19.44 -4.64 6.75
N ILE A 154 20.20 -5.73 6.79
CA ILE A 154 19.74 -7.04 7.31
C ILE A 154 20.28 -7.37 8.71
N THR A 155 21.19 -6.57 9.25
CA THR A 155 21.72 -6.67 10.62
C THR A 155 21.15 -5.60 11.54
#